data_AF-A0A535BWJ6-F1
#
_entry.id   AF-A0A535BWJ6-F1
#
_cell.length_a   1.000
_cell.length_b   1.000
_cell.length_c   1.000
_cell.angle_alpha   90.00
_cell.angle_beta   90.00
_cell.angle_gamma   90.00
#
_symmetry.space_group_name_H-M   'P 1'
#
loop_
_entity.id
_entity.type
_entity.pdbx_description
1 polymer ?
#
loop_
_entity_poly.entity_id
_entity_poly.type
_entity_poly.pdbx_seq_one_letter_code
_entity_poly.pdbx_strand_id
1 'polypeptide(L)' 'MIDYSSGEPVHDAFCKDFATVYRLMQPFLIGVGVTTQEEVDRLQRQMEAEMMQDDFHAIMFILTAWGTKP' A
#
# COMPACT_ATOMS: atom_id res chain seq x y z
N MET A 1 6.57 -5.72 13.71
CA MET A 1 5.42 -6.26 12.96
C MET A 1 4.23 -5.38 13.30
N ILE A 2 3.46 -4.98 12.30
CA ILE A 2 2.26 -4.16 12.49
C ILE A 2 1.10 -4.97 11.94
N ASP A 3 0.13 -5.27 12.79
CA ASP A 3 -1.17 -5.80 12.37
C ASP A 3 -2.08 -4.62 12.06
N TYR A 4 -2.60 -4.57 10.84
CA TYR A 4 -3.55 -3.56 10.40
C TYR A 4 -4.79 -4.21 9.76
N SER A 5 -5.12 -5.42 10.21
CA SER A 5 -6.36 -6.11 9.88
C SER A 5 -7.58 -5.28 10.23
N SER A 6 -8.72 -5.59 9.62
CA SER A 6 -9.99 -4.95 9.93
C SER A 6 -10.31 -5.06 11.43
N GLY A 7 -10.77 -3.96 12.03
CA GLY A 7 -11.04 -3.85 13.46
C GLY A 7 -9.83 -3.46 14.33
N GLU A 8 -8.60 -3.49 13.81
CA GLU A 8 -7.43 -3.03 14.57
C GLU A 8 -7.38 -1.49 14.63
N PRO A 9 -6.89 -0.88 15.73
CA PRO A 9 -6.88 0.58 15.90
C PRO A 9 -6.12 1.35 14.81
N VAL A 10 -5.18 0.70 14.12
CA VAL A 10 -4.34 1.31 13.09
C VAL A 10 -4.90 1.12 11.67
N HIS A 11 -5.92 0.29 11.48
CA HIS A 11 -6.46 -0.09 10.17
C HIS A 11 -6.78 1.11 9.28
N ASP A 12 -7.64 2.02 9.73
CA ASP A 12 -8.07 3.20 8.97
C ASP A 12 -6.92 4.14 8.60
N ALA A 13 -5.94 4.26 9.50
CA ALA A 13 -4.75 5.08 9.26
C ALA A 13 -3.91 4.46 8.13
N PHE A 14 -3.67 3.14 8.19
CA PHE A 14 -2.97 2.42 7.14
C PHE A 14 -3.71 2.46 5.80
N CYS A 15 -5.03 2.30 5.78
CA CYS A 15 -5.82 2.43 4.55
C CYS A 15 -5.60 3.79 3.86
N LYS A 16 -5.61 4.88 4.62
CA LYS A 16 -5.36 6.25 4.10
C LYS A 16 -3.91 6.45 3.67
N ASP A 17 -2.97 5.94 4.45
CA ASP A 17 -1.55 6.05 4.15
C ASP A 17 -1.21 5.30 2.86
N PHE A 18 -1.71 4.07 2.68
CA PHE A 18 -1.53 3.31 1.44
C PHE A 18 -2.13 4.05 0.25
N ALA A 19 -3.37 4.52 0.33
CA ALA A 19 -3.99 5.31 -0.76
C ALA A 19 -3.16 6.54 -1.15
N THR A 20 -2.52 7.19 -0.16
CA THR A 20 -1.63 8.33 -0.39
C THR A 20 -0.32 7.91 -1.04
N VAL A 21 0.34 6.87 -0.52
CA VAL A 21 1.62 6.35 -1.05
C VAL A 21 1.46 5.89 -2.50
N TYR A 22 0.41 5.13 -2.82
CA TYR A 22 0.19 4.66 -4.19
C TYR A 22 -0.04 5.81 -5.17
N ARG A 23 -0.80 6.84 -4.77
CA ARG A 23 -0.99 8.04 -5.59
C ARG A 23 0.30 8.80 -5.85
N LEU A 24 1.19 8.89 -4.86
CA LEU A 24 2.50 9.53 -5.01
C LEU A 24 3.46 8.72 -5.89
N MET A 25 3.36 7.38 -5.85
CA MET A 25 4.20 6.49 -6.66
C MET A 25 3.73 6.35 -8.10
N GLN A 26 2.44 6.53 -8.39
CA GLN A 26 1.86 6.37 -9.73
C GLN A 26 2.64 7.05 -10.86
N PRO A 27 2.98 8.37 -10.78
CA PRO A 27 3.69 9.03 -11.86
C PRO A 27 5.06 8.40 -12.14
N PHE A 28 5.74 7.91 -11.08
CA PHE A 28 7.02 7.22 -11.23
C PHE A 28 6.83 5.87 -11.93
N LEU A 29 5.89 5.04 -11.47
CA LEU A 29 5.64 3.71 -12.04
C LEU A 29 5.24 3.78 -13.53
N ILE A 30 4.41 4.76 -13.89
CA ILE A 30 4.05 5.02 -15.28
C ILE A 30 5.26 5.53 -16.06
N GLY A 31 6.02 6.47 -15.51
CA GLY A 31 7.19 7.07 -16.15
C GLY A 31 8.31 6.10 -16.48
N VAL A 32 8.49 5.04 -15.67
CA VAL A 32 9.47 3.96 -15.93
C VAL A 32 8.88 2.76 -16.69
N GLY A 33 7.61 2.83 -17.09
CA GLY A 33 6.95 1.80 -17.90
C GLY A 33 6.57 0.52 -17.15
N VAL A 34 6.43 0.57 -15.82
CA VAL A 34 5.99 -0.59 -15.00
C VAL A 34 4.50 -0.88 -15.18
N THR A 35 3.68 0.15 -15.42
CA THR A 35 2.23 0.01 -15.61
C THR A 35 1.67 1.15 -16.47
N THR A 36 0.37 1.12 -16.73
CA THR A 36 -0.38 2.16 -17.43
C THR A 36 -1.34 2.88 -16.48
N GLN A 37 -1.85 4.06 -16.87
CA GLN A 37 -2.84 4.79 -16.07
C GLN A 37 -4.11 3.96 -15.82
N GLU A 38 -4.65 3.32 -16.86
CA GLU A 38 -5.87 2.51 -16.74
C GLU A 38 -5.69 1.31 -15.80
N GLU A 39 -4.54 0.65 -15.91
CA GLU A 39 -4.23 -0.51 -15.08
C GLU A 39 -4.04 -0.12 -13.61
N VAL A 40 -3.29 0.94 -13.33
CA VAL A 40 -3.05 1.38 -11.95
C VAL A 40 -4.31 1.92 -11.29
N ASP A 41 -5.18 2.62 -12.02
CA ASP A 41 -6.46 3.10 -11.50
C ASP A 41 -7.43 1.95 -11.19
N ARG A 42 -7.39 0.88 -12.00
CA ARG A 42 -8.17 -0.34 -11.75
C ARG A 42 -7.65 -1.05 -10.49
N LEU A 43 -6.34 -1.23 -10.37
CA LEU A 43 -5.71 -1.91 -9.25
C LEU A 43 -5.88 -1.13 -7.93
N GLN A 44 -5.77 0.20 -7.96
CA GLN A 44 -5.98 1.02 -6.77
C GLN A 44 -7.41 0.88 -6.25
N ARG A 45 -8.42 0.96 -7.13
CA ARG A 45 -9.84 0.77 -6.73
C ARG A 45 -10.10 -0.62 -6.15
N GLN A 46 -9.49 -1.64 -6.74
CA GLN A 46 -9.59 -3.01 -6.23
C GLN A 46 -8.99 -3.12 -4.83
N MET A 47 -7.77 -2.63 -4.64
CA MET A 47 -7.10 -2.61 -3.34
C MET A 47 -7.91 -1.86 -2.28
N GLU A 48 -8.43 -0.66 -2.60
CA GLU A 48 -9.27 0.09 -1.68
C GLU A 48 -10.53 -0.69 -1.28
N ALA A 49 -11.15 -1.42 -2.22
CA ALA A 49 -12.31 -2.25 -1.92
C ALA A 49 -11.96 -3.45 -1.01
N GLU A 50 -10.84 -4.12 -1.27
CA GLU A 50 -10.36 -5.26 -0.47
C GLU A 50 -9.99 -4.85 0.97
N MET A 51 -9.32 -3.70 1.13
CA MET A 51 -8.94 -3.19 2.45
C MET A 51 -10.15 -2.82 3.31
N MET A 52 -11.28 -2.44 2.69
CA MET A 52 -12.50 -2.06 3.41
C MET A 52 -13.39 -3.26 3.78
N GLN A 53 -12.98 -4.50 3.49
CA GLN A 53 -13.77 -5.67 3.86
C GLN A 53 -13.62 -6.01 5.34
N ASP A 54 -14.71 -6.47 5.96
CA ASP A 54 -14.73 -6.87 7.37
C ASP A 54 -13.80 -8.07 7.67
N ASP A 55 -13.48 -8.88 6.66
CA ASP A 55 -12.60 -10.04 6.74
C ASP A 55 -11.16 -9.76 6.26
N PHE A 56 -10.80 -8.48 6.09
CA PHE A 56 -9.46 -8.09 5.69
C PHE A 56 -8.44 -8.39 6.81
N HIS A 57 -7.45 -9.22 6.47
CA HIS A 57 -6.36 -9.58 7.38
C HIS A 57 -5.01 -9.18 6.80
N ALA A 58 -4.23 -8.41 7.56
CA ALA A 58 -3.01 -7.83 7.04
C ALA A 58 -1.93 -7.60 8.09
N ILE A 59 -0.74 -8.16 7.82
CA ILE A 59 0.43 -8.07 8.69
C ILE A 59 1.60 -7.50 7.90
N MET A 60 2.15 -6.38 8.37
CA MET A 60 3.33 -5.75 7.80
C MET A 60 4.57 -6.02 8.65
N PHE A 61 5.61 -6.57 8.01
CA PHE A 61 6.93 -6.73 8.62
C PHE A 61 7.83 -5.57 8.19
N ILE A 62 8.24 -4.76 9.16
CA ILE A 62 9.23 -3.70 8.92
C ILE A 62 10.59 -4.25 9.31
N LEU A 63 11.51 -4.29 8.34
CA LEU A 63 12.92 -4.59 8.55
C LEU A 63 13.74 -3.32 8.27
N THR A 64 14.50 -2.87 9.26
CA THR A 64 15.49 -1.80 9.07
C THR A 64 16.86 -2.43 8.91
N ALA A 65 17.55 -2.10 7.82
CA ALA A 65 18.93 -2.53 7.57
C ALA A 65 19.84 -1.31 7.41
N TRP A 66 21.05 -1.40 7.95
CA TRP A 66 22.08 -0.38 7.81
C TRP A 66 23.19 -0.91 6.90
N GLY A 67 23.49 -0.18 5.83
CA GLY A 67 24.63 -0.48 4.96
C GLY A 67 25.76 0.50 5.22
N THR A 68 26.96 -0.01 5.46
CA THR A 68 28.18 0.80 5.51
C THR A 68 28.96 0.56 4.22
N LYS A 69 29.31 1.65 3.50
CA LYS A 69 30.23 1.55 2.36
C LYS A 69 31.63 1.21 2.90
N PRO A 70 32.34 0.21 2.32
CA PRO A 70 33.75 -0.01 2.64
C PRO A 70 34.63 1.15 2.14
#